data_AF-A0A829NMY1-F1
#
_entry.id   AF-A0A829NMY1-F1
#
_cell.length_a   1.000
_cell.length_b   1.000
_cell.length_c   1.000
_cell.angle_alpha   90.00
_cell.angle_beta   90.00
_cell.angle_gamma   90.00
#
_symmetry.space_group_name_H-M   'P 1'
#
loop_
_entity.id
_entity.type
_entity.pdbx_description
1 polymer ?
#
loop_
_entity_poly.entity_id
_entity_poly.type
_entity_poly.pdbx_seq_one_letter_code
_entity_poly.pdbx_strand_id
1 'polypeptide(L)'
;MARVTVEDCIDKVDNRFELVLLAGHRARQISQGAPITVPRDNDKNPVVALREIADETLSPDDLKEDLIHSLQKHVEVDEPEADGEAIADQTGNAVAATDADDAEENVTFDRMTEEDLLAGIEGLVPPEKSDDY
;
A
#
# COMPACT_ATOMS: atom_id res chain seq x y z
N MET A 1 -19.06 34.71 -17.75
CA MET A 1 -19.47 33.99 -16.53
C MET A 1 -20.67 33.14 -16.90
N ALA A 2 -20.38 31.94 -17.38
CA ALA A 2 -21.40 30.98 -17.70
C ALA A 2 -22.08 30.53 -16.40
N ARG A 3 -23.40 30.38 -16.43
CA ARG A 3 -24.17 29.82 -15.32
C ARG A 3 -24.04 28.30 -15.38
N VAL A 4 -23.00 27.76 -14.74
CA VAL A 4 -22.86 26.32 -14.54
C VAL A 4 -23.89 25.87 -13.51
N THR A 5 -24.70 24.89 -13.87
CA THR A 5 -25.60 24.18 -12.97
C THR A 5 -24.85 23.02 -12.34
N VAL A 6 -25.02 22.84 -11.02
CA VAL A 6 -24.37 21.73 -10.29
C VAL A 6 -24.95 20.38 -10.71
N GLU A 7 -26.11 20.39 -11.36
CA GLU A 7 -26.81 19.23 -11.91
C GLU A 7 -25.91 18.47 -12.91
N ASP A 8 -25.20 19.19 -13.78
CA ASP A 8 -24.32 18.57 -14.78
C ASP A 8 -23.11 17.84 -14.16
N CYS A 9 -22.76 18.18 -12.91
CA CYS A 9 -21.66 17.56 -12.18
C CYS A 9 -22.13 16.38 -11.30
N ILE A 10 -23.38 16.41 -10.84
CA ILE A 10 -23.93 15.37 -9.95
C ILE A 10 -24.07 14.04 -10.68
N ASP A 11 -24.34 14.06 -11.99
CA ASP A 11 -24.39 12.84 -12.81
C ASP A 11 -23.03 12.11 -12.93
N LYS A 12 -21.93 12.79 -12.58
CA LYS A 12 -20.56 12.24 -12.63
C LYS A 12 -20.01 11.92 -11.26
N VAL A 13 -20.42 12.68 -10.24
CA VAL A 13 -20.04 12.48 -8.84
C VAL A 13 -21.29 12.56 -7.97
N ASP A 14 -21.80 11.39 -7.58
CA ASP A 14 -23.04 11.25 -6.81
C ASP A 14 -22.98 12.03 -5.49
N ASN A 15 -21.82 12.03 -4.84
CA ASN A 15 -21.62 12.70 -3.56
C ASN A 15 -21.26 14.18 -3.75
N ARG A 16 -22.19 15.06 -3.38
CA ARG A 16 -22.02 16.52 -3.46
C ARG A 16 -20.86 17.06 -2.62
N PHE A 17 -20.54 16.43 -1.49
CA PHE A 17 -19.39 16.84 -0.68
C PHE A 17 -18.07 16.45 -1.36
N GLU A 18 -18.03 15.27 -1.96
CA GLU A 18 -16.87 14.79 -2.74
C GLU A 18 -16.65 15.68 -3.96
N LEU A 19 -17.72 16.04 -4.69
CA LEU A 19 -17.64 16.99 -5.79
C LEU A 19 -16.97 18.31 -5.38
N VAL A 20 -17.36 18.88 -4.24
CA VAL A 20 -16.76 20.12 -3.71
C VAL A 20 -15.28 19.91 -3.39
N LEU A 21 -14.91 18.76 -2.83
CA LEU A 21 -13.54 18.42 -2.48
C LEU A 21 -12.66 18.31 -3.73
N LEU A 22 -13.11 17.54 -4.73
CA LEU A 22 -12.40 17.31 -6.00
C LEU A 22 -12.27 18.61 -6.80
N ALA A 23 -13.37 19.36 -6.97
CA ALA A 23 -13.33 20.65 -7.66
C ALA A 23 -12.44 21.67 -6.94
N GLY A 24 -12.42 21.63 -5.60
CA GLY A 24 -11.53 22.47 -4.78
C GLY A 24 -10.05 22.11 -4.97
N HIS A 25 -9.72 20.82 -4.99
CA HIS A 25 -8.37 20.33 -5.28
C HIS A 25 -7.93 20.76 -6.69
N ARG A 26 -8.77 20.49 -7.70
CA ARG A 26 -8.50 20.86 -9.08
C ARG A 26 -8.33 22.37 -9.27
N ALA A 27 -9.17 23.19 -8.64
CA ALA A 27 -9.05 24.65 -8.70
C ALA A 27 -7.73 25.17 -8.12
N ARG A 28 -7.16 24.49 -7.12
CA ARG A 28 -5.82 24.81 -6.58
C ARG A 28 -4.72 24.43 -7.57
N GLN A 29 -4.80 23.27 -8.21
CA GLN A 29 -3.85 22.89 -9.27
C GLN A 29 -3.83 23.94 -10.39
N ILE A 30 -5.01 24.37 -10.87
CA ILE A 30 -5.12 25.43 -11.88
C ILE A 30 -4.50 26.74 -11.36
N SER A 31 -4.71 27.07 -10.08
CA SER A 31 -4.10 28.25 -9.46
C SER A 31 -2.57 28.18 -9.38
N GLN A 32 -2.00 26.97 -9.33
CA GLN A 32 -0.56 26.72 -9.34
C GLN A 32 0.02 26.68 -10.76
N GLY A 33 -0.81 26.85 -11.79
CA GLY A 33 -0.39 26.89 -13.19
C GLY A 33 -0.62 25.60 -13.96
N ALA A 34 -1.37 24.63 -13.41
CA ALA A 34 -1.76 23.44 -14.17
C ALA A 34 -2.56 23.85 -15.43
N PRO A 35 -2.33 23.17 -16.57
CA PRO A 35 -3.06 23.46 -17.80
C PRO A 35 -4.54 23.14 -17.64
N ILE A 36 -5.38 23.95 -18.27
CA ILE A 36 -6.83 23.74 -18.36
C ILE A 36 -7.17 23.02 -19.66
N THR A 37 -8.16 22.15 -19.60
CA THR A 37 -8.64 21.35 -20.74
C THR A 37 -9.86 21.97 -21.41
N VAL A 38 -10.55 22.89 -20.74
CA VAL A 38 -11.72 23.62 -21.25
C VAL A 38 -11.41 25.12 -21.47
N PRO A 39 -12.04 25.78 -22.45
CA PRO A 39 -11.85 27.22 -22.69
C PRO A 39 -12.27 28.09 -21.50
N ARG A 40 -11.40 29.03 -21.13
CA ARG A 40 -11.64 29.96 -20.03
C ARG A 40 -12.56 31.11 -20.46
N ASP A 41 -13.87 30.97 -20.20
CA ASP A 41 -14.88 31.99 -20.52
C ASP A 41 -15.02 33.08 -19.44
N ASN A 42 -13.90 33.73 -19.10
CA ASN A 42 -13.77 34.65 -17.95
C ASN A 42 -14.18 34.01 -16.60
N ASP A 43 -14.19 32.68 -16.54
CA ASP A 43 -14.56 31.93 -15.35
C ASP A 43 -13.39 31.86 -14.36
N LYS A 44 -13.74 31.82 -13.06
CA LYS A 44 -12.77 31.61 -11.97
C LYS A 44 -12.38 30.14 -11.91
N ASN A 45 -11.21 29.83 -11.35
CA ASN A 45 -10.68 28.46 -11.27
C ASN A 45 -11.68 27.42 -10.74
N PRO A 46 -12.50 27.69 -9.69
CA PRO A 46 -13.50 26.72 -9.25
C PRO A 46 -14.57 26.40 -10.29
N VAL A 47 -15.00 27.41 -11.07
CA VAL A 47 -16.01 27.22 -12.12
C VAL A 47 -15.40 26.48 -13.31
N VAL A 48 -14.14 26.79 -13.66
CA VAL A 48 -13.41 26.03 -14.69
C VAL A 48 -13.27 24.56 -14.27
N ALA A 49 -12.90 24.27 -13.03
CA ALA A 49 -12.78 22.90 -12.53
C ALA A 49 -14.11 22.13 -12.60
N LEU A 50 -15.24 22.76 -12.21
CA LEU A 50 -16.56 22.14 -12.35
C LEU A 50 -16.93 21.85 -13.80
N ARG A 51 -16.53 22.72 -14.74
CA ARG A 51 -16.74 22.48 -16.18
C ARG A 51 -15.89 21.35 -16.71
N GLU A 52 -14.64 21.21 -16.29
CA GLU A 52 -13.80 20.06 -16.66
C GLU A 52 -14.41 18.73 -16.19
N ILE A 53 -15.03 18.71 -15.01
CA ILE A 53 -15.75 17.54 -14.48
C ILE A 53 -17.04 17.29 -15.25
N ALA A 54 -17.82 18.34 -15.54
CA ALA A 54 -19.09 18.22 -16.26
C ALA A 54 -18.91 17.78 -17.72
N ASP A 55 -17.86 18.27 -18.38
CA ASP A 55 -17.50 17.96 -19.77
C ASP A 55 -16.68 16.65 -19.89
N GLU A 56 -16.44 15.93 -18.77
CA GLU A 56 -15.68 14.67 -18.69
C GLU A 56 -14.27 14.75 -19.31
N THR A 57 -13.69 15.95 -19.37
CA THR A 57 -12.31 16.13 -19.85
C THR A 57 -11.27 15.65 -18.82
N LEU A 58 -11.70 15.51 -17.57
CA LEU A 58 -10.96 14.89 -16.48
C LEU A 58 -11.88 13.86 -15.80
N SER A 59 -11.34 12.68 -15.53
CA SER A 59 -12.10 11.68 -14.79
C SER A 59 -12.14 12.07 -13.29
N PRO A 60 -13.28 11.93 -12.60
CA PRO A 60 -13.37 12.17 -11.17
C PRO A 60 -12.47 11.23 -10.35
N ASP A 61 -12.30 9.99 -10.82
CA ASP A 61 -11.49 8.97 -10.18
C ASP A 61 -10.00 9.33 -10.20
N ASP A 62 -9.47 9.81 -11.34
CA ASP A 62 -8.08 10.27 -11.41
C ASP A 62 -7.85 11.46 -10.47
N LEU A 63 -8.79 12.41 -10.43
CA LEU A 63 -8.72 13.55 -9.51
C LEU A 63 -8.74 13.14 -8.04
N LYS A 64 -9.41 12.04 -7.73
CA LYS A 64 -9.49 11.46 -6.39
C LYS A 64 -8.18 10.80 -5.99
N GLU A 65 -7.62 9.98 -6.87
CA GLU A 65 -6.30 9.36 -6.64
C GLU A 65 -5.21 10.42 -6.51
N ASP A 66 -5.21 11.43 -7.37
CA ASP A 66 -4.30 12.59 -7.27
C ASP A 66 -4.43 13.30 -5.92
N LEU A 67 -5.67 13.52 -5.46
CA LEU A 67 -5.93 14.15 -4.16
C LEU A 67 -5.41 13.27 -3.02
N ILE A 68 -5.65 11.96 -3.06
CA ILE A 68 -5.16 11.01 -2.06
C ILE A 68 -3.64 11.04 -2.00
N HIS A 69 -2.97 10.93 -3.15
CA HIS A 69 -1.52 10.98 -3.26
C HIS A 69 -0.95 12.32 -2.74
N SER A 70 -1.65 13.44 -2.99
CA SER A 70 -1.21 14.75 -2.49
C SER A 70 -1.20 14.86 -0.95
N LEU A 71 -1.99 14.02 -0.26
CA LEU A 71 -2.13 14.02 1.19
C LEU A 71 -1.33 12.90 1.87
N GLN A 72 -0.99 11.83 1.14
CA GLN A 72 -0.15 10.73 1.62
C GLN A 72 1.31 11.18 1.75
N LYS A 73 1.76 11.39 3.00
CA LYS A 73 3.14 11.80 3.29
C LYS A 73 4.13 10.63 3.39
N HIS A 74 3.64 9.43 3.66
CA HIS A 74 4.43 8.22 3.79
C HIS A 74 3.71 7.13 3.00
N VAL A 75 4.38 6.62 1.99
CA VAL A 75 3.95 5.43 1.24
C VAL A 75 4.85 4.31 1.73
N GLU A 76 4.27 3.33 2.41
CA GLU A 76 5.00 2.12 2.78
C GLU A 76 5.33 1.40 1.48
N VAL A 77 6.62 1.39 1.13
CA VAL A 77 7.11 0.58 0.02
C VAL A 77 7.08 -0.84 0.54
N ASP A 78 6.18 -1.67 0.00
CA ASP A 78 6.30 -3.12 0.15
C ASP A 78 7.66 -3.50 -0.45
N GLU A 79 8.65 -3.65 0.43
CA GLU A 79 9.92 -4.25 0.04
C GLU A 79 9.58 -5.67 -0.40
N PRO A 80 10.03 -6.09 -1.60
CA PRO A 80 9.85 -7.48 -1.98
C PRO A 80 10.54 -8.32 -0.91
N GLU A 81 9.79 -9.16 -0.20
CA GLU A 81 10.40 -10.20 0.64
C GLU A 81 11.40 -10.92 -0.26
N ALA A 82 12.69 -10.80 0.08
CA ALA A 82 13.73 -11.49 -0.66
C ALA A 82 13.49 -12.98 -0.42
N ASP A 83 12.85 -13.64 -1.39
CA ASP A 83 12.68 -15.09 -1.43
C ASP A 83 14.07 -15.72 -1.23
N GLY A 84 14.32 -16.16 0.00
CA GLY A 84 15.43 -17.03 0.39
C GLY A 84 16.84 -16.52 0.09
N GLU A 85 17.31 -15.46 0.77
CA GLU A 85 18.75 -15.37 1.02
C GLU A 85 19.15 -16.46 2.01
N ALA A 86 19.51 -17.63 1.48
CA ALA A 86 20.25 -18.64 2.21
C ALA A 86 21.50 -17.97 2.80
N ILE A 87 21.49 -17.77 4.12
CA ILE A 87 22.62 -17.25 4.89
C ILE A 87 23.79 -18.21 4.66
N ALA A 88 24.69 -17.84 3.75
CA ALA A 88 25.96 -18.53 3.56
C ALA A 88 26.79 -18.30 4.84
N ASP A 89 26.83 -19.34 5.66
CA ASP A 89 27.62 -19.44 6.89
C ASP A 89 29.09 -19.08 6.62
N GLN A 90 29.50 -17.90 7.10
CA GLN A 90 30.88 -17.49 7.23
C GLN A 90 31.40 -17.83 8.63
N THR A 91 31.42 -19.10 9.02
CA THR A 91 32.23 -19.57 10.17
C THR A 91 33.07 -20.80 9.85
N GLY A 92 33.73 -20.78 8.69
CA GLY A 92 34.85 -21.66 8.39
C GLY A 92 36.19 -21.02 8.76
N ASN A 93 36.55 -20.89 10.04
CA ASN A 93 37.96 -20.71 10.41
C ASN A 93 38.35 -21.40 11.73
N ALA A 94 38.76 -22.66 11.59
CA ALA A 94 39.85 -23.35 12.28
C ALA A 94 40.01 -23.18 13.80
N VAL A 95 39.55 -24.21 14.52
CA VAL A 95 40.20 -24.94 15.62
C VAL A 95 41.55 -24.38 16.11
N ALA A 96 41.63 -23.91 17.36
CA ALA A 96 42.72 -24.22 18.29
C ALA A 96 42.46 -23.73 19.74
N ALA A 97 42.22 -24.71 20.62
CA ALA A 97 42.79 -24.81 21.97
C ALA A 97 42.30 -23.90 23.13
N THR A 98 41.95 -24.62 24.21
CA THR A 98 42.17 -24.34 25.64
C THR A 98 41.23 -23.39 26.38
N ASP A 99 40.34 -24.04 27.15
CA ASP A 99 40.31 -24.04 28.63
C ASP A 99 39.13 -23.33 29.33
N ALA A 100 38.63 -24.07 30.31
CA ALA A 100 37.88 -23.69 31.51
C ALA A 100 36.59 -22.86 31.40
N ASP A 101 35.48 -23.58 31.64
CA ASP A 101 34.49 -23.29 32.71
C ASP A 101 33.77 -21.93 32.64
N ASP A 102 32.61 -21.91 31.98
CA ASP A 102 31.49 -21.07 32.41
C ASP A 102 30.16 -21.75 32.05
N ALA A 103 29.37 -21.99 33.09
CA ALA A 103 28.08 -22.65 33.01
C ALA A 103 27.00 -21.63 32.62
N GLU A 104 26.81 -21.45 31.32
CA GLU A 104 25.58 -20.87 30.78
C GLU A 104 25.01 -21.93 29.82
N GLU A 105 23.81 -22.40 30.14
CA GLU A 105 23.03 -23.35 29.35
C GLU A 105 22.79 -22.72 27.96
N ASN A 106 23.74 -22.95 27.05
CA ASN A 106 23.60 -22.59 25.66
C ASN A 106 22.54 -23.55 25.11
N VAL A 107 21.27 -23.16 25.20
CA VAL A 107 20.17 -23.86 24.53
C VAL A 107 20.44 -23.72 23.04
N THR A 108 21.25 -24.61 22.51
CA THR A 108 21.31 -24.92 21.10
C THR A 108 19.92 -25.43 20.76
N PHE A 109 19.07 -24.54 20.25
CA PHE A 109 17.89 -24.96 19.51
C PHE A 109 18.42 -25.83 18.38
N ASP A 110 18.25 -27.14 18.52
CA ASP A 110 18.56 -28.10 17.47
C ASP A 110 17.61 -27.78 16.31
N ARG A 111 18.08 -26.98 15.35
CA ARG A 111 17.31 -26.61 14.17
C ARG A 111 17.27 -27.84 13.27
N MET A 112 16.27 -28.67 13.49
CA MET A 112 15.95 -29.79 12.62
C MET A 112 15.51 -29.26 11.25
N THR A 113 15.96 -29.92 10.19
CA THR A 113 15.52 -29.56 8.83
C THR A 113 14.04 -29.89 8.65
N GLU A 114 13.38 -29.25 7.68
CA GLU A 114 11.96 -29.53 7.38
C GLU A 114 11.74 -31.01 7.03
N GLU A 115 12.73 -31.64 6.38
CA GLU A 115 12.73 -33.08 6.11
C GLU A 115 12.80 -33.93 7.38
N ASP A 116 13.62 -33.55 8.36
CA ASP A 116 13.71 -34.28 9.63
C ASP A 116 12.41 -34.16 10.45
N LEU A 117 11.74 -33.02 10.38
CA LEU A 117 10.43 -32.80 11.01
C LEU A 117 9.33 -33.62 10.32
N LEU A 118 9.30 -33.63 8.99
CA LEU A 118 8.35 -34.42 8.21
C LEU A 118 8.53 -35.93 8.44
N ALA A 119 9.77 -36.41 8.43
CA ALA A 119 10.08 -37.82 8.70
C ALA A 119 9.68 -38.23 10.12
N GLY A 120 9.82 -37.33 11.10
CA GLY A 120 9.37 -37.55 12.47
C GLY A 120 7.85 -37.64 12.59
N ILE A 121 7.11 -36.84 11.82
CA ILE A 121 5.64 -36.80 11.84
C ILE A 121 5.02 -37.98 11.08
N GLU A 122 5.66 -38.48 10.02
CA GLU A 122 5.16 -39.59 9.20
C GLU A 122 5.07 -40.91 9.99
N GLY A 123 5.89 -41.06 11.04
CA GLY A 123 5.85 -42.20 11.96
C GLY A 123 4.81 -42.10 13.10
N LEU A 124 4.18 -40.94 13.31
CA LEU A 124 3.16 -40.79 14.35
C LEU A 124 1.80 -41.27 13.84
N VAL A 125 1.30 -42.35 14.44
CA VAL A 125 -0.10 -42.76 14.26
C VAL A 125 -0.99 -41.66 14.84
N PRO A 126 -1.87 -41.01 14.04
CA PRO A 126 -2.77 -39.99 14.55
C PRO A 126 -3.64 -40.57 15.68
N PRO A 127 -3.78 -39.88 16.82
CA PRO A 127 -4.68 -40.34 17.87
C PRO A 127 -6.11 -40.42 17.32
N GLU A 128 -6.83 -41.49 17.66
CA GLU A 128 -8.23 -41.62 17.27
C GLU A 128 -9.01 -40.42 17.83
N LYS A 129 -9.82 -39.79 16.97
CA LYS A 129 -10.73 -38.73 17.37
C LYS A 129 -11.63 -39.28 18.48
N SER A 130 -11.43 -38.82 19.70
CA SER A 130 -12.45 -38.93 20.73
C SER A 130 -13.54 -37.92 20.39
N ASP A 131 -14.64 -38.41 19.80
CA ASP A 131 -15.88 -37.66 19.63
C ASP A 131 -16.60 -37.50 21.00
N ASP A 132 -15.92 -36.92 21.98
CA ASP A 132 -16.53 -36.48 23.25
C ASP A 132 -16.18 -35.00 23.48
N TYR A 133 -17.25 -34.22 23.69
CA TYR A 133 -17.31 -32.77 23.89
C TYR A 133 -16.49 -32.26 25.08
#